data_AF-A0AAW0N4I2-F1
#
_entry.id   AF-A0AAW0N4I2-F1
#
_cell.length_a   1.000
_cell.length_b   1.000
_cell.length_c   1.000
_cell.angle_alpha   90.00
_cell.angle_beta   90.00
_cell.angle_gamma   90.00
#
_symmetry.space_group_name_H-M   'P 1'
#
loop_
_entity.id
_entity.type
_entity.pdbx_description
1 polymer ?
#
loop_
_entity_poly.entity_id
_entity_poly.type
_entity_poly.pdbx_seq_one_letter_code
_entity_poly.pdbx_strand_id
1 'polypeptide(L)'
;MVDNCCAPGCTNRRGKNKSTSFYRIPKDAERRAKWISAIKRARSKQNKTERWDPPAVGFRLCSDHFISGRKSENPLSPDFIPSIFNHVPSPEKRKRKMRLDVFNRRQKAKLQRIEQTNLSALAIPPR
;
A
#
# COMPACT_ATOMS: atom_id res chain seq x y z
N MET A 1 3.53 19.82 14.61
CA MET A 1 3.65 19.66 13.13
C MET A 1 2.51 18.76 12.65
N VAL A 2 1.59 19.27 11.83
CA VAL A 2 0.47 18.49 11.30
C VAL A 2 0.94 17.64 10.14
N ASP A 3 0.59 16.36 10.16
CA ASP A 3 0.95 15.44 9.09
C ASP A 3 -0.14 15.47 8.02
N ASN A 4 0.17 16.10 6.89
CA ASN A 4 -0.70 16.18 5.72
C ASN A 4 -0.35 15.06 4.72
N CYS A 5 -1.37 14.55 4.03
CA CYS A 5 -1.16 13.62 2.93
C CYS A 5 -0.53 14.33 1.73
N CYS A 6 0.53 13.74 1.16
CA CYS A 6 1.20 14.28 -0.03
C CYS A 6 0.51 13.93 -1.36
N ALA A 7 -0.53 13.09 -1.32
CA ALA A 7 -1.24 12.69 -2.52
C ALA A 7 -2.02 13.86 -3.13
N PRO A 8 -2.01 14.01 -4.46
CA PRO A 8 -2.72 15.07 -5.15
C PRO A 8 -4.23 14.93 -4.98
N GLY A 9 -4.89 16.02 -4.55
CA GLY A 9 -6.33 16.06 -4.29
C GLY A 9 -6.77 15.37 -2.99
N CYS A 10 -5.83 14.94 -2.14
CA CYS A 10 -6.14 14.38 -0.83
C CYS A 10 -6.09 15.48 0.24
N THR A 11 -7.19 15.65 0.98
CA THR A 11 -7.32 16.65 2.06
C THR A 11 -7.15 16.02 3.45
N ASN A 12 -6.73 14.75 3.52
CA ASN A 12 -6.49 14.03 4.75
C ASN A 12 -5.32 14.66 5.52
N ARG A 13 -5.59 15.04 6.77
CA ARG A 13 -4.63 15.59 7.73
C ARG A 13 -4.79 14.93 9.09
N ARG A 14 -3.67 14.70 9.77
CA ARG A 14 -3.67 14.10 11.11
C ARG A 14 -4.45 14.97 12.09
N GLY A 15 -5.36 14.36 12.84
CA GLY A 15 -6.24 15.03 13.80
C GLY A 15 -7.67 15.30 13.31
N LYS A 16 -7.89 15.46 11.99
CA LYS A 16 -9.27 15.65 11.44
C LYS A 16 -10.00 14.31 11.27
N ASN A 17 -9.29 13.30 10.77
CA ASN A 17 -9.84 11.97 10.52
C ASN A 17 -9.16 10.96 11.47
N LYS A 18 -9.88 10.54 12.52
CA LYS A 18 -9.33 9.68 13.59
C LYS A 18 -8.95 8.26 13.11
N SER A 19 -9.42 7.82 11.95
CA SER A 19 -9.21 6.45 11.44
C SER A 19 -8.17 6.31 10.32
N THR A 20 -7.56 7.40 9.84
CA THR A 20 -6.55 7.32 8.76
C THR A 20 -5.14 7.24 9.31
N SER A 21 -4.43 6.16 8.97
CA SER A 21 -3.00 6.02 9.26
C SER A 21 -2.17 6.79 8.25
N PHE A 22 -1.03 7.35 8.69
CA PHE A 22 -0.13 8.11 7.82
C PHE A 22 1.22 7.42 7.75
N TYR A 23 1.57 6.92 6.57
CA TYR A 23 2.81 6.22 6.30
C TYR A 23 3.87 7.16 5.74
N ARG A 24 5.11 7.05 6.25
CA ARG A 24 6.27 7.72 5.66
C ARG A 24 6.65 7.05 4.35
N ILE A 25 7.20 7.82 3.41
CA ILE A 25 7.78 7.26 2.19
C ILE A 25 8.91 6.30 2.59
N PRO A 26 8.97 5.09 2.04
CA PRO A 26 10.04 4.12 2.32
C PRO A 26 11.44 4.69 2.08
N LYS A 27 12.41 4.20 2.87
CA LYS A 27 13.85 4.47 2.68
C LYS A 27 14.46 3.63 1.57
N ASP A 28 13.93 2.41 1.38
CA ASP A 28 14.34 1.49 0.33
C ASP A 28 14.20 2.14 -1.06
N ALA A 29 15.28 2.12 -1.85
CA ALA A 29 15.39 2.88 -3.09
C ALA A 29 14.36 2.43 -4.14
N GLU A 30 14.19 1.13 -4.33
CA GLU A 30 13.25 0.60 -5.31
C GLU A 30 11.80 0.92 -4.94
N ARG A 31 11.44 0.66 -3.68
CA ARG A 31 10.09 0.91 -3.19
C ARG A 31 9.78 2.41 -3.19
N ARG A 32 10.75 3.23 -2.80
CA ARG A 32 10.67 4.69 -2.86
C ARG A 32 10.42 5.17 -4.28
N ALA A 33 11.19 4.69 -5.26
CA ALA A 33 11.00 5.03 -6.67
C ALA A 33 9.59 4.67 -7.17
N LYS A 34 9.09 3.48 -6.82
CA LYS A 34 7.72 3.04 -7.16
C LYS A 34 6.64 3.93 -6.55
N TRP A 35 6.78 4.29 -5.26
CA TRP A 35 5.85 5.21 -4.58
C TRP A 35 5.86 6.60 -5.20
N ILE A 36 7.05 7.18 -5.41
CA ILE A 36 7.21 8.49 -6.03
C ILE A 36 6.61 8.48 -7.44
N SER A 37 6.89 7.44 -8.24
CA SER A 37 6.31 7.29 -9.59
C SER A 37 4.78 7.24 -9.57
N ALA A 38 4.17 6.52 -8.63
CA ALA A 38 2.71 6.47 -8.49
C ALA A 38 2.12 7.85 -8.16
N ILE A 39 2.74 8.59 -7.24
CA ILE A 39 2.31 9.94 -6.87
C ILE A 39 2.54 10.94 -8.02
N LYS A 40 3.70 10.89 -8.70
CA LYS A 40 4.00 11.72 -9.88
C LYS A 40 2.96 11.51 -10.98
N ARG A 41 2.61 10.25 -11.28
CA ARG A 41 1.52 9.91 -12.21
C ARG A 41 0.19 10.53 -11.78
N ALA A 42 -0.14 10.44 -10.50
CA ALA A 42 -1.36 11.04 -9.96
C ALA A 42 -1.36 12.57 -10.06
N ARG A 43 -0.21 13.24 -9.89
CA ARG A 43 -0.05 14.70 -9.97
C ARG A 43 -0.17 15.20 -11.40
N SER A 44 0.49 14.51 -12.34
CA SER A 44 0.44 14.82 -13.77
C SER A 44 -1.01 14.80 -14.30
N LYS A 45 -1.84 13.86 -13.82
CA LYS A 45 -3.27 13.80 -14.18
C LYS A 45 -4.12 14.94 -13.59
N GLN A 46 -3.61 15.71 -12.63
CA GLN A 46 -4.28 16.90 -12.07
C GLN A 46 -3.71 18.21 -12.62
N ASN A 47 -3.09 18.20 -13.81
CA ASN A 47 -2.44 19.36 -14.44
C ASN A 47 -1.38 20.06 -13.57
N LYS A 48 -0.84 19.37 -12.55
CA LYS A 48 0.33 19.83 -11.81
C LYS A 48 1.58 19.34 -12.52
N THR A 49 2.13 20.19 -13.38
CA THR A 49 3.36 19.96 -14.17
C THR A 49 4.63 20.27 -13.40
N GLU A 50 4.53 20.85 -12.20
CA GLU A 50 5.69 21.15 -11.35
C GLU A 50 6.48 19.89 -10.99
N ARG A 51 7.80 19.97 -11.12
CA ARG A 51 8.72 18.92 -10.67
C ARG A 51 8.52 18.67 -9.18
N TRP A 52 7.94 17.52 -8.86
CA TRP A 52 7.75 17.09 -7.47
C TRP A 52 8.77 16.01 -7.13
N ASP A 53 9.87 16.42 -6.50
CA ASP A 53 10.84 15.51 -5.92
C ASP A 53 10.88 15.70 -4.39
N PRO A 54 10.10 14.91 -3.63
CA PRO A 54 9.99 15.11 -2.20
C PRO A 54 11.29 14.71 -1.50
N PRO A 55 11.91 15.57 -0.67
CA PRO A 55 12.92 15.09 0.27
C PRO A 55 12.36 13.94 1.13
N ALA A 56 13.24 13.03 1.59
CA ALA A 56 12.81 11.85 2.34
C ALA A 56 12.10 12.19 3.66
N VAL A 57 12.29 13.42 4.16
CA VAL A 57 11.76 13.90 5.43
C VAL A 57 10.51 14.74 5.18
N GLY A 58 9.44 14.48 5.94
CA GLY A 58 8.23 15.30 5.97
C GLY A 58 7.04 14.77 5.14
N PHE A 59 7.28 14.08 4.03
CA PHE A 59 6.19 13.58 3.17
C PHE A 59 5.57 12.30 3.71
N ARG A 60 4.25 12.32 3.86
CA ARG A 60 3.47 11.19 4.35
C ARG A 60 2.27 10.93 3.45
N LEU A 61 1.89 9.67 3.35
CA LEU A 61 0.75 9.21 2.57
C LEU A 61 -0.28 8.57 3.50
N CYS A 62 -1.55 8.90 3.36
CA CYS A 62 -2.60 8.27 4.17
C CYS A 62 -2.91 6.84 3.71
N SER A 63 -3.51 6.06 4.61
CA SER A 63 -3.99 4.69 4.41
C SER A 63 -4.86 4.52 3.18
N ASP A 64 -5.69 5.51 2.85
CA ASP A 64 -6.69 5.42 1.78
C ASP A 64 -6.11 5.25 0.37
N HIS A 65 -4.80 5.49 0.22
CA HIS A 65 -4.10 5.28 -1.04
C HIS A 65 -3.69 3.82 -1.27
N PHE A 66 -3.91 2.97 -0.26
CA PHE A 66 -3.74 1.52 -0.32
C PHE A 66 -5.12 0.85 -0.46
N ILE A 67 -5.16 -0.29 -1.12
CA ILE A 67 -6.38 -1.05 -1.43
C ILE A 67 -6.99 -1.61 -0.14
N SER A 68 -6.16 -2.16 0.75
CA SER A 68 -6.59 -2.63 2.08
C SER A 68 -6.64 -1.53 3.14
N GLY A 69 -6.29 -0.30 2.80
CA GLY A 69 -6.05 0.75 3.80
C GLY A 69 -4.74 0.60 4.57
N ARG A 70 -3.88 -0.37 4.21
CA ARG A 70 -2.58 -0.58 4.87
C ARG A 70 -1.49 -0.85 3.85
N LYS A 71 -0.27 -0.39 4.14
CA LYS A 71 0.90 -0.73 3.33
C LYS A 71 1.27 -2.21 3.55
N SER A 72 1.56 -2.94 2.48
CA SER A 72 2.16 -4.27 2.55
C SER A 72 3.68 -4.19 2.47
N GLU A 73 4.41 -5.08 3.12
CA GLU A 73 5.87 -5.24 2.96
C GLU A 73 6.22 -6.25 1.87
N ASN A 74 5.31 -7.16 1.55
CA ASN A 74 5.50 -8.14 0.48
C ASN A 74 5.47 -7.45 -0.90
N PRO A 75 6.53 -7.57 -1.73
CA PRO A 75 6.61 -6.94 -3.05
C PRO A 75 5.60 -7.49 -4.07
N LEU A 76 5.09 -8.70 -3.85
CA LEU A 76 4.06 -9.33 -4.70
C LEU A 76 2.65 -8.86 -4.34
N SER A 77 2.48 -8.22 -3.18
CA SER A 77 1.18 -7.70 -2.77
C SER A 77 0.81 -6.47 -3.58
N PRO A 78 -0.44 -6.33 -4.06
CA PRO A 78 -0.88 -5.13 -4.73
C PRO A 78 -0.93 -3.90 -3.79
N ASP A 79 -0.83 -4.09 -2.47
CA ASP A 79 -0.68 -3.02 -1.46
C ASP A 79 0.78 -2.61 -1.20
N PHE A 80 1.74 -3.15 -1.94
CA PHE A 80 3.16 -2.76 -1.81
C PHE A 80 3.39 -1.30 -2.20
N ILE A 81 2.64 -0.84 -3.20
CA ILE A 81 2.68 0.51 -3.76
C ILE A 81 1.32 1.20 -3.61
N PRO A 82 1.27 2.51 -3.35
CA PRO A 82 0.01 3.23 -3.36
C PRO A 82 -0.55 3.26 -4.77
N SER A 83 -1.78 2.81 -4.92
CA SER A 83 -2.41 2.68 -6.23
C SER A 83 -3.81 3.28 -6.28
N ILE A 84 -4.38 3.68 -5.15
CA ILE A 84 -5.70 4.31 -5.08
C ILE A 84 -5.49 5.82 -5.04
N PHE A 85 -5.95 6.53 -6.07
CA PHE A 85 -5.92 7.99 -6.13
C PHE A 85 -7.25 8.50 -6.69
N ASN A 86 -7.55 9.79 -6.53
CA ASN A 86 -8.82 10.37 -6.97
C ASN A 86 -9.03 10.27 -8.49
N HIS A 87 -7.96 10.34 -9.28
CA HIS A 87 -8.02 10.21 -10.74
C HIS A 87 -8.32 8.77 -11.22
N VAL A 88 -8.24 7.78 -10.33
CA VAL A 88 -8.48 6.38 -10.72
C VAL A 88 -9.99 6.14 -10.80
N PRO A 89 -10.52 5.67 -11.94
CA PRO A 89 -11.95 5.43 -12.09
C PRO A 89 -12.39 4.22 -11.25
N SER A 90 -13.68 4.17 -10.89
CA SER A 90 -14.26 3.11 -10.04
C SER A 90 -13.99 1.67 -10.54
N PRO A 91 -14.10 1.35 -11.85
CA PRO A 91 -13.80 0.01 -12.37
C PRO A 91 -12.36 -0.43 -12.10
N GLU A 92 -11.39 0.49 -12.23
CA GLU A 92 -9.98 0.21 -11.96
C GLU A 92 -9.73 -0.04 -10.47
N LYS A 93 -10.39 0.71 -9.57
CA LYS A 93 -10.34 0.46 -8.12
C LYS A 93 -10.89 -0.94 -7.80
N ARG A 94 -12.00 -1.35 -8.43
CA ARG A 94 -12.60 -2.68 -8.26
C ARG A 94 -11.64 -3.79 -8.73
N LYS A 95 -11.00 -3.63 -9.88
CA LYS A 95 -10.00 -4.58 -10.40
C LYS A 95 -8.79 -4.73 -9.47
N ARG A 96 -8.36 -3.64 -8.84
CA ARG A 96 -7.27 -3.68 -7.83
C ARG A 96 -7.69 -4.42 -6.57
N LYS A 97 -8.91 -4.18 -6.08
CA LYS A 97 -9.49 -4.91 -4.94
C LYS A 97 -9.61 -6.41 -5.22
N MET A 98 -10.06 -6.79 -6.41
CA MET A 98 -10.11 -8.20 -6.82
C MET A 98 -8.73 -8.87 -6.83
N ARG A 99 -7.71 -8.18 -7.35
CA ARG A 99 -6.32 -8.68 -7.32
C ARG A 99 -5.81 -8.89 -5.90
N LEU A 100 -6.13 -7.97 -4.97
CA LEU A 100 -5.80 -8.11 -3.56
C LEU A 100 -6.50 -9.33 -2.94
N ASP A 101 -7.79 -9.52 -3.22
CA ASP A 101 -8.54 -10.66 -2.71
C ASP A 101 -7.94 -12.01 -3.17
N VAL A 102 -7.61 -12.14 -4.46
CA VAL A 102 -6.94 -13.32 -5.01
C VAL A 102 -5.58 -13.55 -4.34
N PHE A 103 -4.79 -12.49 -4.15
CA PHE A 103 -3.51 -12.58 -3.44
C PHE A 103 -3.69 -13.08 -2.01
N ASN A 104 -4.64 -12.51 -1.25
CA ASN A 104 -4.92 -12.90 0.13
C ASN A 104 -5.37 -14.36 0.24
N ARG A 105 -6.24 -14.83 -0.67
CA ARG A 105 -6.65 -16.24 -0.74
C ARG A 105 -5.44 -17.17 -0.94
N ARG A 106 -4.55 -16.81 -1.86
CA ARG A 106 -3.31 -17.59 -2.11
C ARG A 106 -2.39 -17.62 -0.89
N GLN A 107 -2.22 -16.49 -0.21
CA GLN A 107 -1.39 -16.45 1.01
C GLN A 107 -2.01 -17.29 2.14
N LYS A 108 -3.32 -17.20 2.36
CA LYS A 108 -4.02 -18.00 3.37
C LYS A 108 -3.87 -19.50 3.11
N ALA A 109 -4.08 -19.94 1.86
CA ALA A 109 -3.90 -21.35 1.49
C ALA A 109 -2.47 -21.84 1.71
N LYS A 110 -1.46 -21.00 1.42
CA LYS A 110 -0.04 -21.33 1.68
C LYS A 110 0.24 -21.50 3.17
N LEU A 111 -0.28 -20.59 4.01
CA LEU A 111 -0.10 -20.66 5.46
C LEU A 111 -0.77 -21.91 6.06
N GLN A 112 -1.99 -22.23 5.63
CA GLN A 112 -2.69 -23.44 6.07
C GLN A 112 -1.93 -24.72 5.73
N ARG A 113 -1.31 -24.80 4.53
CA ARG A 113 -0.46 -25.94 4.17
C ARG A 113 0.76 -26.06 5.08
N ILE A 114 1.44 -24.94 5.36
CA ILE A 114 2.61 -24.93 6.23
C ILE A 114 2.23 -25.36 7.65
N GLU A 115 1.13 -24.84 8.18
CA GLU A 115 0.61 -25.21 9.50
C GLU A 115 0.27 -26.69 9.57
N GLN A 116 -0.41 -27.23 8.56
CA GLN A 116 -0.74 -28.65 8.49
C GLN A 116 0.51 -29.53 8.40
N THR A 117 1.53 -29.11 7.63
CA THR A 117 2.82 -29.81 7.57
C THR A 117 3.53 -29.80 8.92
N ASN A 118 3.59 -28.65 9.60
CA ASN A 118 4.19 -28.54 10.93
C ASN A 118 3.48 -29.41 11.97
N LEU A 119 2.14 -29.41 11.97
CA LEU A 119 1.35 -30.26 12.86
C LEU A 119 1.60 -31.75 12.59
N SER A 120 1.66 -32.15 11.32
CA SER A 120 1.97 -33.53 10.95
C SER A 120 3.39 -33.95 11.36
N ALA A 121 4.38 -33.06 11.26
CA ALA A 121 5.75 -33.33 11.65
C ALA A 121 5.91 -33.50 13.17
N LEU A 122 5.16 -32.73 13.96
CA LEU A 122 5.15 -32.85 15.42
C LEU A 122 4.41 -34.11 15.93
N ALA A 123 3.55 -34.70 15.10
CA ALA A 123 2.81 -35.92 15.44
C ALA A 123 3.63 -37.21 15.22
N ILE A 124 4.85 -37.13 14.68
CA ILE A 124 5.74 -38.28 14.49
C ILE A 124 6.54 -38.48 15.79
N PRO A 125 6.34 -39.57 16.55
CA PRO A 125 7.07 -39.80 17.79
C PRO A 125 8.57 -40.04 17.49
N PRO A 126 9.49 -39.55 18.35
CA PRO A 126 10.90 -39.84 18.20
C PRO A 126 11.15 -41.35 18.33
N ARG A 127 12.07 -41.87 17.50
CA ARG A 127 12.42 -43.28 17.38
C ARG A 127 13.31 -43.75 18.52
#